data_AF-A0A0Q4XSG9-F1
#
_entry.id   AF-A0A0Q4XSG9-F1
#
_cell.length_a   1.000
_cell.length_b   1.000
_cell.length_c   1.000
_cell.angle_alpha   90.00
_cell.angle_beta   90.00
_cell.angle_gamma   90.00
#
_symmetry.space_group_name_H-M   'P 1'
#
loop_
_entity.id
_entity.type
_entity.pdbx_description
1 polymer ?
#
loop_
_entity_poly.entity_id
_entity_poly.type
_entity_poly.pdbx_seq_one_letter_code
_entity_poly.pdbx_strand_id
1 'polypeptide(L)' 'MFAQAGGVTFREDLGVEETTETDNVVRWDGEKLYVEHDIYHNGQLVHRKYRKTVTEPVARALQAIINRAQQ' A
#
# COMPACT_ATOMS: atom_id res chain seq x y z
N MET A 1 6.67 8.96 -5.79
CA MET A 1 7.78 8.16 -5.24
C MET A 1 7.26 6.75 -5.09
N PHE A 2 7.75 5.83 -5.91
CA PHE A 2 7.34 4.42 -5.92
C PHE A 2 7.85 3.74 -4.64
N ALA A 3 7.07 2.78 -4.13
CA ALA A 3 7.43 1.99 -2.95
C ALA A 3 8.85 1.42 -3.10
N GLN A 4 9.65 1.51 -2.04
CA GLN A 4 10.96 0.86 -2.03
C GLN A 4 10.74 -0.64 -2.25
N ALA A 5 11.40 -1.21 -3.26
CA ALA A 5 11.44 -2.65 -3.44
C ALA A 5 12.02 -3.27 -2.17
N GLY A 6 11.18 -3.93 -1.39
CA GLY A 6 11.60 -4.74 -0.25
C GLY A 6 12.58 -5.78 -0.75
N GLY A 7 13.76 -5.87 -0.13
CA GLY A 7 14.81 -6.79 -0.56
C GLY A 7 14.31 -8.24 -0.55
N VAL A 8 14.55 -8.95 -1.64
CA VAL A 8 14.26 -10.39 -1.76
C VAL A 8 15.07 -11.14 -0.71
N THR A 9 14.41 -11.92 0.14
CA THR A 9 15.06 -12.77 1.15
C THR A 9 14.89 -14.22 0.73
N PHE A 10 15.98 -14.94 0.43
CA PHE A 10 15.89 -16.36 0.08
C PHE A 10 15.78 -17.21 1.35
N ARG A 11 14.72 -18.02 1.45
CA ARG A 11 14.49 -18.96 2.55
C ARG A 11 15.02 -20.34 2.16
N GLU A 12 16.30 -20.57 2.44
CA GLU A 12 17.01 -21.82 2.12
C GLU A 12 16.32 -23.06 2.72
N ASP A 13 15.70 -22.93 3.88
CA ASP A 13 14.96 -23.99 4.58
C ASP A 13 13.67 -24.41 3.86
N LEU A 14 13.14 -23.54 3.00
CA LEU A 14 11.90 -23.76 2.25
C LEU A 14 12.14 -23.85 0.73
N GLY A 15 13.35 -23.52 0.26
CA GLY A 15 13.70 -23.49 -1.17
C GLY A 15 12.93 -22.44 -1.97
N VAL A 16 12.53 -21.34 -1.33
CA VAL A 16 11.72 -20.28 -1.96
C VAL A 16 12.33 -18.89 -1.76
N GLU A 17 12.16 -18.04 -2.78
CA GLU A 17 12.37 -16.59 -2.63
C GLU A 17 11.18 -16.01 -1.86
N GLU A 18 11.44 -15.45 -0.68
CA GLU A 18 10.47 -14.65 0.07
C GLU A 18 10.55 -13.22 -0.45
N THR A 19 9.60 -12.86 -1.30
CA THR A 19 9.39 -11.48 -1.75
C THR A 19 8.32 -10.85 -0.87
N THR A 20 8.70 -9.92 0.02
CA THR A 20 7.71 -9.14 0.80
C THR A 20 7.56 -7.78 0.15
N GLU A 21 6.54 -7.64 -0.69
CA GLU A 21 6.14 -6.35 -1.23
C GLU A 21 5.09 -5.72 -0.32
N THR A 22 5.18 -4.41 -0.12
CA THR A 22 4.20 -3.69 0.69
C THR A 22 3.70 -2.45 -0.01
N ASP A 23 2.39 -2.26 -0.03
CA ASP A 23 1.75 -1.11 -0.64
C ASP A 23 0.80 -0.42 0.34
N ASN A 24 0.82 0.92 0.29
CA ASN A 24 -0.20 1.73 0.93
C ASN A 24 -1.34 1.94 -0.06
N VAL A 25 -2.49 1.32 0.19
CA VAL A 25 -3.65 1.36 -0.69
C VAL A 25 -4.71 2.30 -0.11
N VAL A 26 -5.14 3.28 -0.90
CA VAL A 26 -6.28 4.15 -0.55
C VAL A 26 -7.57 3.42 -0.88
N ARG A 27 -8.49 3.32 0.09
CA ARG A 27 -9.77 2.61 -0.03
C ARG A 27 -10.93 3.46 0.51
N TRP A 28 -12.13 3.23 -0.04
CA TRP A 28 -13.40 3.78 0.41
C TRP A 28 -14.33 2.62 0.78
N ASP A 29 -14.88 2.62 2.00
CA ASP A 29 -15.77 1.54 2.47
C ASP A 29 -17.26 1.89 2.39
N GLY A 30 -17.62 3.05 1.84
CA GLY A 30 -19.00 3.56 1.85
C GLY A 30 -19.23 4.70 2.85
N GLU A 31 -18.38 4.84 3.86
CA GLU A 31 -18.51 5.88 4.89
C GLU A 31 -17.28 6.78 4.97
N LYS A 32 -16.07 6.19 4.85
CA LYS A 32 -14.82 6.92 5.03
C LYS A 32 -13.73 6.47 4.06
N LEU A 33 -12.90 7.44 3.69
CA LEU A 33 -11.67 7.21 2.95
C LEU A 33 -10.57 6.84 3.94
N TYR A 34 -9.75 5.84 3.62
CA TYR A 34 -8.66 5.40 4.50
C TYR A 34 -7.51 4.81 3.69
N VAL A 35 -6.33 4.76 4.32
CA VAL A 35 -5.16 4.05 3.82
C VAL A 35 -5.02 2.75 4.60
N GLU A 36 -4.74 1.67 3.88
CA GLU A 36 -4.44 0.34 4.41
C GLU A 36 -3.09 -0.12 3.88
N HIS A 37 -2.33 -0.84 4.70
CA HIS A 37 -1.01 -1.33 4.34
C HIS A 37 -1.08 -2.80 4.01
N ASP A 38 -1.08 -3.10 2.71
CA ASP A 38 -1.19 -4.45 2.19
C ASP A 38 0.22 -5.05 2.08
N ILE A 39 0.37 -6.30 2.54
CA ILE A 39 1.61 -7.08 2.50
C ILE A 39 1.38 -8.27 1.57
N TYR A 40 2.24 -8.40 0.58
CA TYR A 40 2.18 -9.42 -0.44
C TYR A 40 3.40 -10.33 -0.35
N HIS A 41 3.17 -11.64 -0.44
CA HIS A 41 4.21 -12.65 -0.60
C HIS A 41 4.04 -13.32 -1.96
N ASN A 42 5.06 -13.25 -2.81
CA ASN A 42 5.04 -13.84 -4.16
C ASN A 42 3.82 -13.40 -4.97
N GLY A 43 3.50 -12.09 -4.92
CA GLY A 43 2.35 -11.49 -5.60
C GLY A 43 0.98 -11.79 -4.95
N GLN A 44 0.91 -12.63 -3.92
CA GLN A 44 -0.33 -12.93 -3.21
C GLN A 44 -0.47 -12.06 -1.97
N LEU A 45 -1.63 -11.41 -1.81
CA LEU A 45 -1.95 -10.68 -0.58
C LEU A 45 -2.03 -11.65 0.60
N VAL A 46 -1.14 -11.51 1.57
CA VAL A 46 -1.09 -12.38 2.76
C VAL A 46 -1.53 -11.68 4.04
N HIS A 47 -1.37 -10.36 4.12
CA HIS A 47 -1.75 -9.61 5.31
C HIS A 47 -2.18 -8.19 4.96
N ARG A 48 -3.15 -7.67 5.71
CA ARG A 48 -3.45 -6.24 5.72
C ARG A 48 -3.18 -5.70 7.11
N LYS A 49 -2.33 -4.69 7.17
CA LYS A 49 -1.92 -4.03 8.40
C LYS A 49 -2.51 -2.63 8.44
N TYR A 50 -2.82 -2.18 9.67
CA TYR A 50 -3.29 -0.86 10.09
C TYR A 50 -4.21 -0.12 9.11
N ARG A 51 -5.38 0.27 9.62
CA ARG A 51 -6.32 1.12 8.89
C ARG A 51 -6.24 2.55 9.40
N LYS A 52 -5.78 3.48 8.58
CA LYS A 52 -5.72 4.91 8.93
C LYS A 52 -6.71 5.72 8.12
N THR A 53 -7.68 6.33 8.80
CA THR A 53 -8.64 7.24 8.18
C THR A 53 -7.92 8.40 7.50
N VAL A 54 -8.30 8.68 6.26
CA VAL A 54 -7.90 9.89 5.55
C VAL A 54 -8.84 11.00 6.01
N THR A 55 -8.29 11.98 6.73
CA THR A 55 -9.04 13.14 7.19
C THR A 55 -9.36 14.07 6.03
N GLU A 56 -10.39 14.91 6.18
CA GLU A 56 -10.78 15.87 5.14
C GLU A 56 -9.62 16.75 4.64
N PRO A 57 -8.73 17.33 5.49
CA PRO A 57 -7.60 18.11 5.01
C PRO A 57 -6.64 17.30 4.12
N VAL A 58 -6.39 16.03 4.47
CA VAL A 58 -5.53 15.14 3.69
C VAL A 58 -6.19 14.78 2.36
N ALA A 59 -7.51 14.49 2.37
CA ALA A 59 -8.25 14.23 1.14
C ALA A 59 -8.20 15.42 0.17
N ARG A 60 -8.37 16.65 0.68
CA ARG A 60 -8.25 17.88 -0.14
C ARG A 60 -6.84 18.04 -0.73
N ALA A 61 -5.80 17.77 0.07
CA ALA A 61 -4.42 17.84 -0.41
C ALA A 61 -4.13 16.79 -1.50
N LEU A 62 -4.58 15.55 -1.32
CA LEU A 62 -4.42 14.49 -2.32
C LEU A 62 -5.14 14.84 -3.63
N GLN A 63 -6.38 15.35 -3.54
CA GLN A 63 -7.15 15.79 -4.70
C GLN A 63 -6.41 16.87 -5.50
N ALA A 64 -5.83 17.86 -4.82
CA ALA A 64 -5.07 18.94 -5.47
C ALA A 64 -3.85 18.41 -6.24
N ILE A 65 -3.14 17.44 -5.67
CA ILE A 65 -1.97 16.81 -6.32
C ILE A 65 -2.41 16.02 -7.56
N ILE A 66 -3.46 15.21 -7.45
CA ILE A 66 -3.99 14.40 -8.55
C ILE A 66 -4.44 15.30 -9.71
N ASN A 67 -5.21 16.36 -9.40
CA ASN A 67 -5.69 17.30 -10.41
C ASN A 67 -4.53 18.00 -11.13
N ARG A 68 -3.46 18.33 -10.42
CA ARG A 68 -2.25 18.92 -11.01
C ARG A 68 -1.51 17.95 -11.93
N ALA A 69 -1.50 16.66 -11.60
CA ALA A 69 -0.84 15.63 -12.42
C ALA A 69 -1.61 15.28 -13.70
N GLN A 70 -2.89 15.66 -13.79
CA GLN A 70 -3.74 15.46 -14.97
C GLN A 70 -3.73 16.64 -15.95
N GLN A 71 -3.10 17.76 -15.58
CA GLN A 71 -2.87 18.93 -16.43
C GLN A 71 -1.55 18.79 -17.17
#